data_AF-A0A538EVV7-F1
#
_entry.id   AF-A0A538EVV7-F1
#
_cell.length_a   1.000
_cell.length_b   1.000
_cell.length_c   1.000
_cell.angle_alpha   90.00
_cell.angle_beta   90.00
_cell.angle_gamma   90.00
#
_symmetry.space_group_name_H-M   'P 1'
#
loop_
_entity.id
_entity.type
_entity.pdbx_description
1 polymer ?
#
loop_
_entity_poly.entity_id
_entity_poly.type
_entity_poly.pdbx_seq_one_letter_code
_entity_poly.pdbx_strand_id
1 'polypeptide(L)'
;MPEVRPGDDLAALIVTAAPWLTDGDVLVVTSKIVSKAEGRLVPVPEHGPEREAVREAVLQRETARPVARRGHTRIVQTHQGYVMASAGIDASNVDRGHLVLLPIDPDASAR
;
A
#
# COMPACT_ATOMS: atom_id res chain seq x y z
N MET A 1 -19.22 -1.27 -1.40
CA MET A 1 -18.33 -0.34 -0.67
C MET A 1 -17.80 0.69 -1.66
N PRO A 2 -17.73 1.99 -1.32
CA PRO A 2 -17.20 3.03 -2.20
C PRO A 2 -15.67 2.93 -2.38
N GLU A 3 -15.13 3.76 -3.27
CA GLU A 3 -13.67 3.96 -3.38
C GLU A 3 -13.14 4.60 -2.09
N VAL A 4 -12.14 3.96 -1.48
CA VAL A 4 -11.52 4.43 -0.22
C VAL A 4 -10.56 5.58 -0.49
N ARG A 5 -10.67 6.64 0.31
CA ARG A 5 -9.88 7.87 0.24
C ARG A 5 -9.11 8.13 1.54
N PRO A 6 -8.06 8.96 1.50
CA PRO A 6 -7.37 9.39 2.71
C PRO A 6 -8.34 9.97 3.74
N GLY A 7 -8.26 9.45 4.97
CA GLY A 7 -9.09 9.86 6.11
C GLY A 7 -10.43 9.14 6.24
N ASP A 8 -10.79 8.25 5.32
CA ASP A 8 -12.02 7.46 5.45
C ASP A 8 -11.95 6.52 6.67
N ASP A 9 -13.07 6.42 7.41
CA ASP A 9 -13.24 5.40 8.44
C ASP A 9 -13.47 4.03 7.78
N LEU A 10 -12.37 3.29 7.60
CA LEU A 10 -12.40 2.00 6.93
C LEU A 10 -13.26 0.97 7.69
N ALA A 11 -13.28 1.01 9.02
CA ALA A 11 -14.08 0.10 9.83
C ALA A 11 -15.57 0.34 9.60
N ALA A 12 -16.01 1.60 9.63
CA ALA A 12 -17.40 1.97 9.34
C ALA A 12 -17.82 1.55 7.92
N LEU A 13 -16.95 1.74 6.92
CA LEU A 13 -17.21 1.32 5.54
C LEU A 13 -17.39 -0.20 5.42
N ILE A 14 -16.54 -0.98 6.11
CA ILE A 14 -16.60 -2.44 6.09
C ILE A 14 -17.85 -2.94 6.80
N VAL A 15 -18.16 -2.46 8.01
CA VAL A 15 -19.35 -2.88 8.78
C VAL A 15 -20.64 -2.56 8.02
N THR A 16 -20.69 -1.40 7.36
CA THR A 16 -21.83 -1.03 6.50
C THR A 16 -21.99 -1.98 5.32
N ALA A 17 -20.88 -2.44 4.73
CA ALA A 17 -20.88 -3.34 3.59
C ALA A 17 -21.10 -4.82 3.95
N ALA A 18 -20.77 -5.20 5.19
CA ALA A 18 -20.85 -6.57 5.70
C ALA A 18 -21.61 -6.63 7.04
N PRO A 19 -22.90 -6.26 7.07
CA PRO A 19 -23.71 -6.26 8.29
C PRO A 19 -23.99 -7.67 8.86
N TRP A 20 -23.57 -8.72 8.14
CA TRP A 20 -23.72 -10.12 8.54
C TRP A 20 -22.51 -10.65 9.32
N LEU A 21 -21.48 -9.85 9.59
CA LEU A 21 -20.34 -10.26 10.41
C LEU A 21 -20.80 -10.62 11.83
N THR A 22 -20.23 -11.69 12.37
CA THR A 22 -20.57 -12.23 13.70
C THR A 22 -19.31 -12.57 14.50
N ASP A 23 -19.48 -12.74 15.81
CA ASP A 23 -18.38 -13.08 16.70
C ASP A 23 -17.68 -14.38 16.27
N GLY A 24 -16.36 -14.31 16.14
CA GLY A 24 -15.51 -15.43 15.70
C GLY A 24 -15.17 -15.42 14.20
N ASP A 25 -15.78 -14.54 13.41
CA ASP A 25 -15.39 -14.37 12.00
C ASP A 25 -13.97 -13.81 11.85
N VAL A 26 -13.30 -14.20 10.76
CA VAL A 26 -11.99 -13.64 10.37
C VAL A 26 -12.17 -12.76 9.15
N LEU A 27 -11.92 -11.47 9.32
CA LEU A 27 -11.92 -10.49 8.24
C LEU A 27 -10.53 -10.38 7.61
N VAL A 28 -10.45 -10.58 6.30
CA VAL A 28 -9.20 -10.39 5.53
C VAL A 28 -9.33 -9.14 4.68
N VAL A 29 -8.47 -8.16 4.94
CA VAL A 29 -8.44 -6.87 4.24
C VAL A 29 -7.15 -6.75 3.44
N THR A 30 -7.26 -6.34 2.17
CA THR A 30 -6.06 -6.07 1.36
C THR A 30 -5.36 -4.81 1.85
N SER A 31 -4.02 -4.78 1.83
CA SER A 31 -3.24 -3.63 2.30
C SER A 31 -3.56 -2.32 1.58
N LYS A 32 -3.95 -2.37 0.29
CA LYS A 32 -4.23 -1.19 -0.52
C LYS A 32 -5.28 -0.26 0.09
N ILE A 33 -6.38 -0.80 0.61
CA ILE A 33 -7.45 0.06 1.14
C ILE A 33 -7.10 0.63 2.51
N VAL A 34 -6.32 -0.12 3.31
CA VAL A 34 -5.73 0.37 4.57
C VAL A 34 -4.77 1.52 4.26
N SER A 35 -3.84 1.31 3.33
CA SER A 35 -2.90 2.34 2.87
C SER A 35 -3.60 3.61 2.36
N LYS A 36 -4.70 3.48 1.61
CA LYS A 36 -5.46 4.63 1.14
C LYS A 36 -6.08 5.41 2.29
N ALA A 37 -6.77 4.73 3.21
CA ALA A 37 -7.38 5.35 4.39
C ALA A 37 -6.34 6.08 5.25
N GLU A 38 -5.15 5.50 5.41
CA GLU A 38 -4.02 6.08 6.14
C GLU A 38 -3.26 7.18 5.37
N GLY A 39 -3.66 7.49 4.13
CA GLY A 39 -2.97 8.51 3.33
C GLY A 39 -1.56 8.10 2.88
N ARG A 40 -1.28 6.80 2.77
CA ARG A 40 -0.01 6.23 2.27
C ARG A 40 0.08 6.33 0.73
N LEU A 41 -0.14 7.53 0.22
CA LEU A 41 -0.13 7.88 -1.19
C LEU A 41 1.02 8.84 -1.49
N VAL A 42 1.76 8.59 -2.58
CA VAL A 42 2.79 9.50 -3.08
C VAL A 42 2.37 10.04 -4.45
N PRO A 43 2.20 11.36 -4.61
CA PRO A 43 1.89 11.96 -5.90
C PRO A 43 3.03 11.72 -6.91
N VAL A 44 2.66 11.42 -8.15
CA VAL A 44 3.59 11.20 -9.26
C VAL A 44 2.99 11.70 -10.58
N PRO A 45 3.80 12.15 -11.54
CA PRO A 45 3.33 12.40 -12.90
C PRO A 45 2.72 11.13 -13.49
N GLU A 46 1.67 11.27 -14.31
CA GLU A 46 1.02 10.12 -14.94
C GLU A 46 1.99 9.31 -15.80
N HIS A 47 2.88 10.01 -16.51
CA HIS A 47 3.81 9.45 -17.49
C HIS A 47 5.16 10.18 -17.48
N GLY A 48 6.16 9.59 -18.15
CA GLY A 48 7.46 10.21 -18.37
C GLY A 48 8.56 9.78 -17.39
N PRO A 49 9.80 10.23 -17.63
CA PRO A 49 10.98 9.82 -16.86
C PRO A 49 10.91 10.26 -15.39
N GLU A 50 10.22 11.36 -15.10
CA GLU A 50 10.02 11.88 -13.75
C GLU A 50 9.26 10.89 -12.85
N ARG A 51 8.28 10.17 -13.39
CA ARG A 51 7.54 9.15 -12.66
C ARG A 51 8.47 8.04 -12.16
N GLU A 52 9.36 7.56 -13.03
CA GLU A 52 10.30 6.49 -12.66
C GLU A 52 11.34 7.00 -11.66
N ALA A 53 11.77 8.25 -11.77
CA ALA A 53 12.67 8.88 -10.79
C ALA A 53 12.02 8.97 -9.39
N VAL A 54 10.74 9.36 -9.29
CA VAL A 54 10.03 9.36 -8.00
C VAL A 54 9.86 7.94 -7.48
N ARG A 55 9.48 6.99 -8.33
CA ARG A 55 9.33 5.58 -7.94
C ARG A 55 10.63 4.99 -7.41
N GLU A 56 11.75 5.29 -8.05
CA GLU A 56 13.09 4.92 -7.60
C GLU A 56 13.39 5.49 -6.21
N ALA A 57 13.19 6.80 -6.02
CA ALA A 57 13.45 7.47 -4.75
C ALA A 57 12.58 6.90 -3.61
N VAL A 58 11.30 6.64 -3.89
CA VAL A 58 10.40 6.00 -2.94
C VAL A 58 10.86 4.59 -2.62
N LEU A 59 11.24 3.78 -3.62
CA LEU A 59 11.73 2.43 -3.35
C LEU A 59 12.95 2.43 -2.44
N GLN A 60 13.91 3.32 -2.69
CA GLN A 60 15.09 3.46 -1.83
C GLN A 60 14.69 3.83 -0.40
N ARG A 61 13.74 4.76 -0.24
CA ARG A 61 13.24 5.17 1.08
C ARG A 61 12.52 4.04 1.83
N GLU A 62 11.68 3.26 1.16
CA GLU A 62 10.92 2.17 1.80
C GLU A 62 11.76 0.88 1.98
N THR A 63 12.98 0.84 1.43
CA THR A 63 13.90 -0.30 1.55
C THR A 63 14.75 -0.17 2.81
N ALA A 64 14.64 -1.15 3.71
CA ALA A 64 15.58 -1.32 4.82
C ALA A 64 16.87 -2.01 4.34
N ARG A 65 16.74 -3.04 3.50
CA ARG A 65 17.89 -3.80 2.99
C ARG A 65 17.61 -4.37 1.59
N PRO A 66 18.55 -4.24 0.62
CA PRO A 66 18.42 -4.94 -0.65
C PRO A 66 18.62 -6.46 -0.46
N VAL A 67 17.85 -7.26 -1.19
CA VAL A 67 17.91 -8.74 -1.11
C VAL A 67 18.36 -9.35 -2.43
N ALA A 68 17.71 -9.00 -3.54
CA ALA A 68 18.08 -9.52 -4.87
C ALA A 68 17.63 -8.58 -5.98
N ARG A 69 18.16 -8.76 -7.18
CA ARG A 69 17.75 -8.02 -8.38
C ARG A 69 17.63 -8.95 -9.58
N ARG A 70 16.55 -8.78 -10.36
CA ARG A 70 16.36 -9.44 -11.65
C ARG A 70 15.80 -8.43 -12.65
N GLY A 71 16.63 -7.96 -13.57
CA GLY A 71 16.28 -6.88 -14.49
C GLY A 71 15.91 -5.60 -13.74
N HIS A 72 14.71 -5.08 -14.00
CA HIS A 72 14.17 -3.89 -13.32
C HIS A 72 13.55 -4.20 -11.95
N THR A 73 13.24 -5.48 -11.66
CA THR A 73 12.66 -5.88 -10.38
C THR A 73 13.72 -5.96 -9.30
N ARG A 74 13.44 -5.34 -8.17
CA ARG A 74 14.23 -5.44 -6.93
C ARG A 74 13.43 -6.19 -5.88
N ILE A 75 14.04 -7.20 -5.29
CA ILE A 75 13.56 -7.82 -4.06
C ILE A 75 14.28 -7.14 -2.92
N VAL A 76 13.52 -6.64 -1.96
CA VAL A 76 14.02 -5.86 -0.82
C VAL A 76 13.33 -6.33 0.45
N GLN A 77 13.97 -6.07 1.58
CA GLN A 77 13.36 -6.10 2.89
C GLN A 77 12.84 -4.68 3.20
N THR A 78 11.54 -4.54 3.51
CA THR A 78 10.94 -3.26 3.93
C THR A 78 11.28 -2.94 5.40
N HIS A 79 10.99 -1.71 5.85
CA HIS A 79 11.17 -1.33 7.26
C HIS A 79 10.27 -2.11 8.23
N GLN A 80 9.12 -2.59 7.75
CA GLN A 80 8.24 -3.52 8.48
C GLN A 80 8.81 -4.96 8.53
N GLY A 81 9.86 -5.26 7.75
CA GLY A 81 10.52 -6.56 7.74
C GLY A 81 10.08 -7.51 6.62
N TYR A 82 9.18 -7.11 5.71
CA TYR A 82 8.72 -7.97 4.62
C TYR A 82 9.78 -8.09 3.52
N VAL A 83 10.05 -9.32 3.06
CA VAL A 83 10.90 -9.57 1.89
C VAL A 83 10.01 -9.71 0.65
N MET A 84 10.02 -8.71 -0.23
CA MET A 84 9.12 -8.67 -1.37
C MET A 84 9.65 -7.84 -2.54
N ALA A 85 8.96 -7.93 -3.68
CA ALA A 85 9.27 -7.13 -4.85
C ALA A 85 8.88 -5.67 -4.66
N SER A 86 9.76 -4.75 -5.05
CA SER A 86 9.54 -3.31 -5.10
C SER A 86 8.96 -2.71 -3.81
N ALA A 87 9.34 -3.25 -2.65
CA ALA A 87 8.85 -2.84 -1.32
C ALA A 87 7.30 -2.83 -1.17
N GLY A 88 6.59 -3.59 -2.01
CA GLY A 88 5.12 -3.56 -2.00
C GLY A 88 4.50 -2.25 -2.51
N ILE A 89 5.30 -1.39 -3.16
CA ILE A 89 4.81 -0.18 -3.82
C ILE A 89 3.89 -0.61 -4.97
N ASP A 90 2.61 -0.25 -4.86
CA ASP A 90 1.63 -0.54 -5.88
C ASP A 90 1.42 0.69 -6.77
N ALA A 91 1.68 0.49 -8.08
CA ALA A 91 1.45 1.46 -9.14
C ALA A 91 0.31 1.02 -10.09
N SER A 92 -0.37 -0.08 -9.77
CA SER A 92 -1.43 -0.70 -10.57
C SER A 92 -2.81 -0.40 -9.97
N ASN A 93 -3.72 0.12 -10.79
CA ASN A 93 -5.12 0.41 -10.44
C ASN A 93 -5.35 1.46 -9.35
N VAL A 94 -4.41 2.39 -9.19
CA VAL A 94 -4.63 3.65 -8.46
C VAL A 94 -4.73 4.73 -9.51
N ASP A 95 -5.50 5.79 -9.25
CA ASP A 95 -5.43 7.03 -10.03
C ASP A 95 -3.98 7.26 -10.49
N ARG A 96 -3.78 7.41 -11.82
CA ARG A 96 -2.44 7.37 -12.42
C ARG A 96 -1.53 8.43 -11.82
N GLY A 97 -2.07 9.43 -11.12
CA GLY A 97 -1.32 10.40 -10.34
C GLY A 97 -0.67 9.92 -9.04
N HIS A 98 -0.80 8.64 -8.62
CA HIS A 98 -0.30 8.19 -7.31
C HIS A 98 0.41 6.84 -7.31
N LEU A 99 1.36 6.68 -6.40
CA LEU A 99 1.87 5.39 -5.90
C LEU A 99 1.24 5.10 -4.54
N VAL A 100 0.88 3.85 -4.27
CA VAL A 100 0.41 3.39 -2.95
C VAL A 100 1.56 2.67 -2.25
N LEU A 101 1.85 3.08 -1.02
CA LEU A 101 2.84 2.44 -0.16
C LEU A 101 2.16 1.49 0.82
N LEU A 102 2.91 0.59 1.44
CA LEU A 102 2.38 -0.22 2.54
C LEU A 102 2.04 0.66 3.77
N PRO A 103 1.10 0.21 4.62
CA PRO A 103 0.87 0.78 5.94
C PRO A 103 2.18 0.85 6.74
N ILE A 104 2.32 1.86 7.59
CA ILE A 104 3.52 1.98 8.44
C ILE A 104 3.54 0.83 9.46
N ASP A 105 2.38 0.58 10.08
CA ASP A 105 2.18 -0.48 11.06
C ASP A 105 0.88 -1.25 10.73
N PRO A 106 0.94 -2.26 9.84
CA PRO A 106 -0.24 -3.03 9.44
C PRO A 106 -0.83 -3.87 10.58
N ASP A 107 -0.04 -4.22 11.60
CA ASP A 107 -0.54 -4.95 12.77
C ASP A 107 -1.39 -4.04 13.66
N ALA A 108 -0.95 -2.79 13.88
CA ALA A 108 -1.76 -1.80 14.57
C ALA A 108 -3.04 -1.46 13.79
N SER A 109 -2.98 -1.48 12.44
CA SER A 109 -4.13 -1.25 11.58
C SER A 109 -5.21 -2.33 11.69
N ALA A 110 -4.83 -3.54 12.11
CA ALA A 110 -5.70 -4.71 12.20
C ALA A 110 -6.27 -4.97 13.60
N ARG A 111 -5.93 -4.13 14.59
CA ARG A 111 -6.43 -4.21 15.97
C ARG A 111 -7.72 -3.42 16.14
#